data_AF-A0A841JP16-F1
#
_entry.id   AF-A0A841JP16-F1
#
_cell.length_a   1.000
_cell.length_b   1.000
_cell.length_c   1.000
_cell.angle_alpha   90.00
_cell.angle_beta   90.00
_cell.angle_gamma   90.00
#
_symmetry.space_group_name_H-M   'P 1'
#
loop_
_entity.id
_entity.type
_entity.pdbx_description
1 polymer ?
#
loop_
_entity_poly.entity_id
_entity_poly.type
_entity_poly.pdbx_seq_one_letter_code
_entity_poly.pdbx_strand_id
1 'polypeptide(L)' 'MNVPSDRFAFDLKEVTLVDSDTVRFLGLCELEGVGLMNCALYIREWISRERNTRKLCE' A
#
# COMPACT_ATOMS: atom_id res chain seq x y z
N MET A 1 -19.11 -18.97 11.47
CA MET A 1 -17.78 -18.72 12.06
C MET A 1 -17.44 -17.25 11.80
N ASN A 2 -17.46 -16.41 12.84
CA ASN A 2 -16.95 -15.05 12.74
C ASN A 2 -15.45 -15.16 12.99
N VAL A 3 -14.68 -15.33 11.91
CA VAL A 3 -13.23 -15.10 11.97
C VAL A 3 -13.09 -13.63 12.34
N PRO A 4 -12.46 -13.26 13.47
CA PRO A 4 -12.06 -11.88 13.65
C PRO A 4 -11.15 -11.60 12.46
N SER A 5 -11.59 -10.71 11.58
CA SER A 5 -10.74 -10.12 10.54
C SER A 5 -9.66 -9.35 11.28
N ASP A 6 -8.67 -10.07 11.79
CA ASP A 6 -7.43 -9.52 12.29
C ASP A 6 -6.90 -8.72 11.12
N ARG A 7 -7.06 -7.39 11.19
CA ARG A 7 -6.76 -6.51 10.07
C ARG A 7 -5.25 -6.59 9.91
N PHE A 8 -4.82 -7.46 9.01
CA PHE A 8 -3.42 -7.60 8.67
C PHE A 8 -2.90 -6.22 8.26
N ALA A 9 -1.80 -5.79 8.86
CA ALA A 9 -1.24 -4.48 8.60
C ALA A 9 0.28 -4.57 8.47
N PHE A 10 0.83 -3.89 7.46
CA PHE A 10 2.26 -3.73 7.29
C PHE A 10 2.72 -2.51 8.09
N ASP A 11 3.61 -2.73 9.06
CA ASP A 11 4.34 -1.64 9.71
C ASP A 11 5.56 -1.28 8.84
N LEU A 12 5.58 -0.04 8.34
CA LEU A 12 6.62 0.48 7.46
C LEU A 12 7.58 1.42 8.19
N LYS A 13 7.59 1.43 9.54
CA LYS A 13 8.41 2.34 10.34
C LYS A 13 9.91 2.32 9.98
N GLU A 14 10.47 1.15 9.73
CA GLU A 14 11.90 0.97 9.41
C GLU A 14 12.16 0.97 7.89
N VAL A 15 11.14 1.23 7.07
CA VAL A 15 11.23 1.19 5.60
C VAL A 15 11.57 2.58 5.07
N THR A 16 12.84 2.76 4.67
CA THR A 16 13.37 4.04 4.18
C THR A 16 13.39 4.15 2.65
N LEU A 17 13.47 3.04 1.94
CA LEU A 17 13.45 2.97 0.47
C LEU A 17 12.62 1.77 0.01
N VAL A 18 11.82 2.00 -1.03
CA VAL A 18 11.04 0.97 -1.73
C VAL A 18 11.12 1.21 -3.23
N ASP A 19 11.14 0.15 -4.01
CA ASP A 19 11.04 0.20 -5.46
C ASP A 19 9.58 0.28 -5.93
N SER A 20 9.38 0.46 -7.24
CA SER A 20 8.06 0.59 -7.87
C SER A 20 7.18 -0.67 -7.74
N ASP A 21 7.76 -1.86 -7.79
CA ASP A 21 7.00 -3.11 -7.63
C ASP A 21 6.53 -3.27 -6.19
N THR A 22 7.37 -2.90 -5.22
CA THR A 22 6.98 -2.86 -3.80
C THR A 22 5.84 -1.85 -3.56
N VAL A 23 5.94 -0.64 -4.14
CA VAL A 23 4.84 0.35 -4.09
C VAL A 23 3.54 -0.21 -4.67
N ARG A 24 3.63 -0.91 -5.82
CA ARG A 24 2.47 -1.56 -6.45
C ARG A 24 1.86 -2.62 -5.55
N PHE A 25 2.68 -3.46 -4.93
CA PHE A 25 2.24 -4.49 -4.00
C PHE A 25 1.51 -3.88 -2.80
N LEU A 26 2.10 -2.88 -2.14
CA LEU A 26 1.48 -2.18 -1.01
C LEU A 26 0.14 -1.53 -1.40
N GLY A 27 0.06 -0.95 -2.60
CA GLY A 27 -1.17 -0.38 -3.13
C GLY A 27 -2.27 -1.41 -3.41
N LEU A 28 -1.92 -2.65 -3.77
CA LEU A 28 -2.88 -3.76 -3.91
C LEU A 28 -3.35 -4.25 -2.54
N CYS A 29 -2.43 -4.37 -1.56
CA CYS A 29 -2.78 -4.73 -0.19
C CYS A 29 -3.79 -3.75 0.41
N GLU A 30 -3.61 -2.43 0.23
CA GLU A 30 -4.60 -1.43 0.67
C GLU A 30 -5.99 -1.65 0.06
N LEU A 31 -6.08 -2.09 -1.21
CA LEU A 31 -7.36 -2.35 -1.88
C LEU A 31 -8.05 -3.60 -1.33
N GLU A 32 -7.28 -4.60 -0.94
CA GLU A 32 -7.76 -5.84 -0.30
C GLU A 32 -8.11 -5.64 1.19
N GLY A 33 -7.96 -4.41 1.72
CA GLY A 33 -8.30 -4.06 3.10
C GLY A 33 -7.17 -4.26 4.11
N VAL A 34 -5.93 -4.46 3.66
CA VAL A 34 -4.73 -4.53 4.50
C VAL A 34 -4.29 -3.12 4.89
N GLY A 35 -4.02 -2.89 6.18
CA GLY A 35 -3.57 -1.59 6.66
C GLY A 35 -2.09 -1.32 6.37
N LEU A 36 -1.71 -0.07 6.11
CA LEU A 36 -0.31 0.37 6.10
C LEU A 36 -0.06 1.30 7.29
N MET A 37 0.64 0.80 8.32
CA MET A 37 1.02 1.52 9.54
C MET A 37 2.40 2.17 9.38
N ASN A 38 2.59 3.33 10.01
CA ASN A 38 3.84 4.12 9.94
C ASN A 38 4.37 4.34 8.50
N CYS A 39 3.46 4.35 7.52
CA CYS A 39 3.81 4.52 6.11
C CYS A 39 4.33 5.93 5.86
N ALA A 40 5.60 6.01 5.45
CA ALA A 40 6.24 7.27 5.11
C ALA A 40 5.47 7.98 3.98
N LEU A 41 5.41 9.31 4.05
CA LEU A 41 4.62 10.12 3.13
C LEU A 41 4.98 9.84 1.66
N TYR A 42 6.27 9.67 1.36
CA TYR A 42 6.73 9.38 0.01
C TYR A 42 6.12 8.09 -0.55
N ILE A 43 6.01 7.02 0.26
CA ILE A 43 5.41 5.74 -0.18
C ILE A 43 3.93 5.96 -0.52
N ARG A 44 3.18 6.70 0.30
CA ARG A 44 1.77 7.03 0.02
C ARG A 44 1.60 7.81 -1.27
N GLU A 45 2.46 8.81 -1.49
CA GLU A 45 2.47 9.59 -2.72
C GLU A 45 2.75 8.72 -3.94
N TRP A 46 3.72 7.81 -3.85
CA TRP A 46 4.04 6.86 -4.92
C TRP A 46 2.89 5.89 -5.21
N ILE A 47 2.20 5.37 -4.18
CA ILE A 47 1.00 4.53 -4.36
C ILE A 47 -0.10 5.31 -5.09
N SER A 48 -0.33 6.56 -4.69
CA SER A 48 -1.33 7.44 -5.32
C SER A 48 -1.00 7.72 -6.79
N ARG A 49 0.28 8.02 -7.08
CA ARG A 49 0.77 8.22 -8.45
C ARG A 49 0.56 6.98 -9.30
N GLU A 50 1.00 5.82 -8.83
CA GLU A 50 0.88 4.55 -9.55
C GLU A 50 -0.58 4.20 -9.89
N ARG A 51 -1.52 4.52 -8.99
CA ARG A 51 -2.97 4.38 -9.25
C ARG A 51 -3.45 5.33 -10.35
N ASN A 52 -2.95 6.56 -10.41
CA ASN A 52 -3.30 7.51 -11.47
C ASN A 52 -2.65 7.15 -12.82
N THR A 53 -1.42 6.62 -12.82
CA THR A 53 -0.76 6.16 -14.05
C THR A 53 -1.56 5.07 -14.75
N ARG A 54 -2.21 4.18 -14.00
CA ARG A 54 -3.08 3.13 -14.57
C ARG A 54 -4.38 3.66 -15.16
N LYS A 55 -4.90 4.80 -14.67
CA LYS A 55 -6.13 5.42 -15.18
C LYS A 55 -5.95 6.15 -16.52
N LEU A 56 -4.72 6.44 -16.93
CA LEU A 56 -4.45 7.13 -18.20
C LEU A 56 -4.60 6.23 -19.44
N CYS A 57 -4.91 4.94 -19.26
CA CYS A 57 -5.18 3.99 -20.35
C CYS A 57 -6.67 3.61 -20.47
N GLU A 58 -7.58 4.27 -19.76
CA GLU A 58 -9.05 4.11 -19.93
C GLU A 58 -9.64 5.22 -20.82
#